data_AF-A0A2P8GSG1-F1
#
_entry.id   AF-A0A2P8GSG1-F1
#
_cell.length_a   1.000
_cell.length_b   1.000
_cell.length_c   1.000
_cell.angle_alpha   90.00
_cell.angle_beta   90.00
_cell.angle_gamma   90.00
#
_symmetry.space_group_name_H-M   'P 1'
#
loop_
_entity.id
_entity.type
_entity.pdbx_description
1 polymer ?
#
loop_
_entity_poly.entity_id
_entity_poly.type
_entity_poly.pdbx_seq_one_letter_code
_entity_poly.pdbx_strand_id
1 'polypeptide(L)'
;MEVMVAVRTEKQGVSTRSIVLDSLATQRTLIERVIASAVPLLLGAGISLPYGVKYGYVAAVLLLPVWVSILPRYRGARLYVILGVAAVVSGFVLTGFAAADHAISSSLLLDNTIIMLGLVSGTGALLWSRHIVGAPMSAVWFGAGMVAAIPLGSGIDSDNPWRFGISLPITVLLLALAWKWKSRPLEIVFILVVGGISSLNDARSGSAMLLMSAALVAWQLRPKAAGRRGSTVRTLLGFVVLGSAVYTIAQAVILGGLLGERTQERTQAQIDTSGSLILGGRPEAAATTSLISENPFGYGSGTLATLSDILVAKTGMSSIGYLPNNGYVENYMFGVGFEVHSVLGDLWIRFGLIGAAFTVLLLVLTFRTIADMLARRAASALVVWLAVRMIWNVLFSPIGTSVPLIMLFLAVGLLPAKESPLPSGPPDLPKRSKRRITS
;
A
#
# COMPACT_ATOMS: atom_id res chain seq x y z
N MET A 1 -72.86 39.15 4.75
CA MET A 1 -72.78 38.86 3.32
C MET A 1 -71.37 39.18 2.88
N GLU A 2 -70.65 38.10 2.55
CA GLU A 2 -69.38 37.96 1.82
C GLU A 2 -68.15 38.84 2.13
N VAL A 3 -67.17 38.13 2.70
CA VAL A 3 -65.75 38.45 2.81
C VAL A 3 -65.09 38.24 1.45
N MET A 4 -64.48 39.28 0.87
CA MET A 4 -63.66 39.16 -0.33
C MET A 4 -62.19 38.92 0.07
N VAL A 5 -61.80 37.64 0.14
CA VAL A 5 -60.41 37.21 0.28
C VAL A 5 -59.72 37.31 -1.08
N ALA A 6 -58.78 38.22 -1.21
CA ALA A 6 -57.88 38.27 -2.36
C ALA A 6 -56.88 37.10 -2.28
N VAL A 7 -57.17 36.03 -3.03
CA VAL A 7 -56.23 34.93 -3.25
C VAL A 7 -55.14 35.41 -4.20
N ARG A 8 -53.97 35.72 -3.64
CA ARG A 8 -52.73 36.01 -4.37
C ARG A 8 -52.14 34.69 -4.86
N THR A 9 -52.45 34.29 -6.09
CA THR A 9 -51.80 33.18 -6.78
C THR A 9 -50.42 33.58 -7.26
N GLU A 10 -49.43 33.45 -6.39
CA GLU A 10 -48.02 33.56 -6.75
C GLU A 10 -47.60 32.27 -7.47
N LYS A 11 -47.69 32.27 -8.81
CA LYS A 11 -47.14 31.21 -9.66
C LYS A 11 -45.61 31.17 -9.48
N GLN A 12 -45.12 30.22 -8.70
CA GLN A 12 -43.72 29.81 -8.68
C GLN A 12 -43.35 29.21 -10.06
N GLY A 13 -42.90 30.06 -10.97
CA GLY A 13 -42.26 29.64 -12.21
C GLY A 13 -40.85 29.16 -11.93
N VAL A 14 -40.68 27.91 -11.49
CA VAL A 14 -39.38 27.23 -11.57
C VAL A 14 -39.09 27.08 -13.06
N SER A 15 -38.14 27.87 -13.56
CA SER A 15 -37.75 27.87 -14.97
C SER A 15 -37.36 26.45 -15.40
N THR A 16 -37.92 25.93 -16.49
CA THR A 16 -37.54 24.63 -17.08
C THR A 16 -36.02 24.48 -17.23
N ARG A 17 -35.31 25.61 -17.42
CA ARG A 17 -33.85 25.68 -17.46
C ARG A 17 -33.18 25.31 -16.14
N SER A 18 -33.72 25.70 -14.99
CA SER A 18 -33.16 25.32 -13.68
C SER A 18 -33.34 23.82 -13.41
N ILE A 19 -34.50 23.26 -13.76
CA ILE A 19 -34.78 21.82 -13.62
C ILE A 19 -33.81 20.97 -14.47
N VAL A 20 -33.55 21.40 -15.72
CA VAL A 20 -32.60 20.70 -16.61
C VAL A 20 -31.16 20.80 -16.11
N LEU A 21 -30.74 21.97 -15.62
CA LEU A 21 -29.39 22.16 -15.07
C LEU A 21 -29.17 21.34 -13.79
N ASP A 22 -30.16 21.28 -12.91
CA ASP A 22 -30.12 20.48 -11.68
C ASP A 22 -30.08 18.97 -11.98
N SER A 23 -30.85 18.53 -13.00
CA SER A 23 -30.82 17.14 -13.49
C SER A 23 -29.45 16.75 -14.06
N LEU A 24 -28.86 17.60 -14.90
CA LEU A 24 -27.54 17.37 -15.49
C LEU A 24 -26.43 17.37 -14.43
N ALA A 25 -26.50 18.28 -13.44
CA ALA A 25 -25.58 18.30 -12.30
C ALA A 25 -25.68 17.01 -11.49
N THR A 26 -26.90 16.55 -11.21
CA THR A 26 -27.16 15.30 -10.47
C THR A 26 -26.61 14.08 -11.23
N GLN A 27 -26.89 13.96 -12.54
CA GLN A 27 -26.37 12.88 -13.37
C GLN A 27 -24.84 12.87 -13.43
N ARG A 28 -24.21 14.05 -13.60
CA ARG A 28 -22.74 14.17 -13.59
C ARG A 28 -22.14 13.67 -12.29
N THR A 29 -22.72 14.03 -11.14
CA THR A 29 -22.25 13.56 -9.83
C THR A 29 -22.43 12.05 -9.64
N LEU A 30 -23.49 11.47 -10.22
CA LEU A 30 -23.71 10.03 -10.17
C LEU A 30 -22.66 9.27 -10.99
N ILE A 31 -22.41 9.70 -12.24
CA ILE A 31 -21.40 9.10 -13.12
C ILE A 31 -20.02 9.17 -12.47
N GLU A 32 -19.66 10.34 -11.91
CA GLU A 32 -18.38 10.52 -11.22
C GLU A 32 -18.22 9.55 -10.04
N ARG A 33 -19.28 9.35 -9.23
CA ARG A 33 -19.27 8.40 -8.11
C ARG A 33 -19.18 6.95 -8.57
N VAL A 34 -19.85 6.59 -9.67
CA VAL A 34 -19.77 5.23 -10.26
C VAL A 34 -18.35 4.95 -10.74
N ILE A 35 -17.76 5.87 -11.51
CA ILE A 35 -16.38 5.72 -12.00
C ILE A 35 -15.39 5.68 -10.82
N ALA A 36 -15.55 6.59 -9.84
CA ALA A 36 -14.72 6.62 -8.64
C ALA A 36 -14.84 5.34 -7.79
N SER A 37 -15.95 4.60 -7.89
CA SER A 37 -16.14 3.31 -7.23
C SER A 37 -15.58 2.14 -8.05
N ALA A 38 -15.69 2.19 -9.37
CA ALA A 38 -15.19 1.16 -10.28
C ALA A 38 -13.65 1.11 -10.34
N VAL A 39 -12.98 2.26 -10.26
CA VAL A 39 -11.51 2.35 -10.35
C VAL A 39 -10.79 1.51 -9.27
N PRO A 40 -11.10 1.65 -7.97
CA PRO A 40 -10.49 0.78 -6.96
C PRO A 40 -10.78 -0.69 -7.18
N LEU A 41 -11.99 -1.04 -7.62
CA LEU A 41 -12.36 -2.42 -7.91
C LEU A 41 -11.49 -3.01 -9.02
N LEU A 42 -11.31 -2.30 -10.14
CA LEU A 42 -10.46 -2.75 -11.25
C LEU A 42 -8.97 -2.86 -10.86
N LEU A 43 -8.47 -1.90 -10.09
CA LEU A 43 -7.08 -1.92 -9.59
C LEU A 43 -6.86 -3.04 -8.58
N GLY A 44 -7.83 -3.30 -7.69
CA GLY A 44 -7.78 -4.38 -6.72
C GLY A 44 -7.89 -5.76 -7.37
N ALA A 45 -8.75 -5.90 -8.39
CA ALA A 45 -8.89 -7.15 -9.13
C ALA A 45 -7.59 -7.55 -9.85
N GLY A 46 -6.80 -6.57 -10.30
CA GLY A 46 -5.45 -6.82 -10.82
C GLY A 46 -5.40 -7.75 -12.04
N ILE A 47 -6.51 -7.86 -12.78
CA ILE A 47 -6.64 -8.75 -13.94
C ILE A 47 -5.65 -8.31 -15.03
N SER A 48 -4.77 -9.23 -15.41
CA SER A 48 -3.76 -9.03 -16.44
C SER A 48 -4.34 -9.19 -17.85
N LEU A 49 -3.88 -8.34 -18.75
CA LEU A 49 -3.98 -8.40 -20.19
C LEU A 49 -2.69 -9.04 -20.75
N PRO A 50 -2.65 -9.40 -22.05
CA PRO A 50 -1.40 -9.77 -22.72
C PRO A 50 -0.30 -8.71 -22.47
N TYR A 51 0.96 -9.17 -22.40
CA TYR A 51 2.14 -8.32 -22.18
C TYR A 51 2.18 -7.59 -20.82
N GLY A 52 1.61 -8.18 -19.77
CA GLY A 52 1.78 -7.69 -18.39
C GLY A 52 0.97 -6.44 -18.00
N VAL A 53 0.24 -5.84 -18.95
CA VAL A 53 -0.67 -4.71 -18.69
C VAL A 53 -1.84 -5.17 -17.83
N LYS A 54 -2.34 -4.34 -16.91
CA LYS A 54 -3.56 -4.65 -16.13
C LYS A 54 -4.70 -3.72 -16.51
N TYR A 55 -5.95 -4.23 -16.52
CA TYR A 55 -7.13 -3.40 -16.82
C TYR A 55 -7.21 -2.16 -15.93
N GLY A 56 -6.90 -2.29 -14.64
CA GLY A 56 -6.86 -1.16 -13.72
C GLY A 56 -5.84 -0.09 -14.09
N TYR A 57 -4.70 -0.47 -14.69
CA TYR A 57 -3.68 0.50 -15.12
C TYR A 57 -4.15 1.30 -16.33
N VAL A 58 -4.80 0.64 -17.28
CA VAL A 58 -5.40 1.31 -18.45
C VAL A 58 -6.44 2.33 -17.98
N ALA A 59 -7.36 1.93 -17.08
CA ALA A 59 -8.34 2.84 -16.50
C ALA A 59 -7.69 4.01 -15.76
N ALA A 60 -6.62 3.76 -15.00
CA ALA A 60 -5.89 4.81 -14.29
C ALA A 60 -5.22 5.81 -15.25
N VAL A 61 -4.62 5.35 -16.35
CA VAL A 61 -4.00 6.22 -17.36
C VAL A 61 -5.06 7.06 -18.09
N LEU A 62 -6.19 6.47 -18.46
CA LEU A 62 -7.30 7.20 -19.11
C LEU A 62 -7.85 8.33 -18.22
N LEU A 63 -7.79 8.16 -16.90
CA LEU A 63 -8.22 9.16 -15.92
C LEU A 63 -7.14 10.17 -15.52
N LEU A 64 -5.97 10.15 -16.17
CA LEU A 64 -4.85 11.06 -15.88
C LEU A 64 -5.26 12.55 -15.80
N PRO A 65 -6.03 13.10 -16.75
CA PRO A 65 -6.46 14.50 -16.67
C PRO A 65 -7.23 14.82 -15.39
N VAL A 66 -7.96 13.84 -14.86
CA VAL A 66 -8.81 14.00 -13.68
C VAL A 66 -7.98 13.93 -12.41
N TRP A 67 -7.15 12.90 -12.23
CA TRP A 67 -6.45 12.70 -10.97
C TRP A 67 -5.18 13.55 -10.82
N VAL A 68 -4.55 14.02 -11.91
CA VAL A 68 -3.40 14.94 -11.81
C VAL A 68 -3.80 16.23 -11.08
N SER A 69 -5.04 16.69 -11.28
CA SER A 69 -5.59 17.88 -10.64
C SER A 69 -5.70 17.75 -9.11
N ILE A 70 -5.78 16.53 -8.56
CA ILE A 70 -5.96 16.29 -7.13
C ILE A 70 -4.64 16.14 -6.36
N LEU A 71 -3.52 15.87 -7.06
CA LEU A 71 -2.21 15.69 -6.43
C LEU A 71 -1.79 16.84 -5.50
N PRO A 72 -2.04 18.12 -5.81
CA PRO A 72 -1.67 19.24 -4.94
C PRO A 72 -2.37 19.20 -3.57
N ARG A 73 -3.48 18.46 -3.45
CA ARG A 73 -4.27 18.36 -2.23
C ARG A 73 -3.67 17.40 -1.20
N TYR A 74 -2.66 16.62 -1.58
CA TYR A 74 -2.03 15.62 -0.71
C TYR A 74 -0.52 15.87 -0.58
N ARG A 75 0.00 15.80 0.65
CA ARG A 75 1.42 16.05 0.95
C ARG A 75 2.28 14.98 0.29
N GLY A 76 3.23 15.42 -0.54
CA GLY A 76 4.19 14.53 -1.20
C GLY A 76 3.66 13.80 -2.44
N ALA A 77 2.37 13.89 -2.78
CA ALA A 77 1.80 13.20 -3.95
C ALA A 77 2.41 13.68 -5.27
N ARG A 78 2.68 14.98 -5.44
CA ARG A 78 3.37 15.51 -6.62
C ARG A 78 4.79 14.94 -6.74
N LEU A 79 5.56 14.97 -5.65
CA LEU A 79 6.93 14.46 -5.64
C LEU A 79 6.96 12.96 -5.93
N TYR A 80 6.00 12.21 -5.41
CA TYR A 80 5.81 10.79 -5.71
C TYR A 80 5.61 10.54 -7.21
N VAL A 81 4.72 11.29 -7.87
CA VAL A 81 4.51 11.15 -9.32
C VAL A 81 5.76 11.55 -10.11
N ILE A 82 6.39 12.67 -9.75
CA ILE A 82 7.59 13.17 -10.44
C ILE A 82 8.74 12.16 -10.34
N LEU A 83 9.07 11.69 -9.14
CA LEU A 83 10.13 10.69 -8.96
C LEU A 83 9.77 9.37 -9.62
N GLY A 84 8.49 8.99 -9.63
CA GLY A 84 8.06 7.75 -10.27
C GLY A 84 8.24 7.77 -11.80
N VAL A 85 7.88 8.89 -12.44
CA VAL A 85 8.12 9.09 -13.87
C VAL A 85 9.62 9.24 -14.16
N ALA A 86 10.36 9.97 -13.32
CA ALA A 86 11.81 10.10 -13.45
C ALA A 86 12.54 8.76 -13.31
N ALA A 87 12.05 7.85 -12.46
CA ALA A 87 12.59 6.51 -12.33
C ALA A 87 12.45 5.72 -13.63
N VAL A 88 11.31 5.81 -14.31
CA VAL A 88 11.13 5.18 -15.64
C VAL A 88 12.16 5.71 -16.62
N VAL A 89 12.31 7.04 -16.73
CA VAL A 89 13.31 7.66 -17.60
C VAL A 89 14.72 7.18 -17.26
N SER A 90 15.07 7.14 -15.97
CA SER A 90 16.34 6.60 -15.46
C SER A 90 16.54 5.14 -15.89
N GLY A 91 15.50 4.31 -15.80
CA GLY A 91 15.53 2.92 -16.24
C GLY A 91 15.90 2.76 -17.71
N PHE A 92 15.32 3.59 -18.60
CA PHE A 92 15.65 3.59 -20.02
C PHE A 92 17.10 4.03 -20.26
N VAL A 93 17.53 5.12 -19.62
CA VAL A 93 18.89 5.65 -19.73
C VAL A 93 19.92 4.61 -19.29
N LEU A 94 19.72 3.99 -18.12
CA LEU A 94 20.60 2.94 -17.59
C LEU A 94 20.63 1.70 -18.47
N THR A 95 19.48 1.30 -19.04
CA THR A 95 19.43 0.18 -20.01
C THR A 95 20.27 0.50 -21.25
N GLY A 96 20.23 1.74 -21.72
CA GLY A 96 21.06 2.20 -22.83
C GLY A 96 22.56 2.15 -22.52
N PHE A 97 22.97 2.52 -21.29
CA PHE A 97 24.36 2.40 -20.85
C PHE A 97 24.81 0.94 -20.70
N ALA A 98 23.97 0.09 -20.09
CA ALA A 98 24.25 -1.32 -19.88
C ALA A 98 24.31 -2.13 -21.18
N ALA A 99 23.77 -1.62 -22.29
CA ALA A 99 23.88 -2.28 -23.60
C ALA A 99 25.33 -2.43 -24.09
N ALA A 100 26.28 -1.73 -23.48
CA ALA A 100 27.70 -1.85 -23.81
C ALA A 100 28.31 -3.19 -23.37
N ASP A 101 27.82 -3.78 -22.28
CA ASP A 101 28.42 -4.94 -21.61
C ASP A 101 27.39 -6.01 -21.16
N HIS A 102 26.09 -5.72 -21.23
CA HIS A 102 25.01 -6.64 -20.90
C HIS A 102 24.06 -6.87 -22.08
N ALA A 103 23.42 -8.04 -22.11
CA ALA A 103 22.32 -8.31 -23.02
C ALA A 103 21.06 -7.54 -22.57
N ILE A 104 20.32 -6.99 -23.54
CA ILE A 104 19.11 -6.21 -23.28
C ILE A 104 17.86 -6.96 -23.74
N SER A 105 16.79 -6.87 -22.95
CA SER A 105 15.47 -7.43 -23.21
C SER A 105 14.40 -6.33 -23.27
N SER A 106 13.80 -6.16 -24.44
CA SER A 106 12.70 -5.21 -24.64
C SER A 106 11.44 -5.60 -23.86
N SER A 107 11.18 -6.90 -23.67
CA SER A 107 10.05 -7.36 -22.87
C SER A 107 10.25 -7.04 -21.39
N LEU A 108 11.45 -7.25 -20.85
CA LEU A 108 11.79 -6.90 -19.47
C LEU A 108 11.69 -5.39 -19.22
N LEU A 109 12.19 -4.60 -20.16
CA LEU A 109 12.06 -3.13 -20.14
C LEU A 109 10.60 -2.69 -20.10
N LEU A 110 9.76 -3.31 -20.94
CA LEU A 110 8.34 -3.04 -20.99
C LEU A 110 7.64 -3.41 -19.68
N ASP A 111 7.87 -4.62 -19.17
CA ASP A 111 7.26 -5.11 -17.93
C ASP A 111 7.60 -4.21 -16.73
N ASN A 112 8.88 -3.86 -16.58
CA ASN A 112 9.33 -2.97 -15.51
C ASN A 112 8.75 -1.56 -15.65
N THR A 113 8.64 -1.05 -16.87
CA THR A 113 8.00 0.24 -17.16
C THR A 113 6.52 0.21 -16.80
N ILE A 114 5.79 -0.86 -17.17
CA ILE A 114 4.37 -1.02 -16.84
C ILE A 114 4.17 -1.13 -15.33
N ILE A 115 5.02 -1.86 -14.62
CA ILE A 115 4.97 -1.96 -13.15
C ILE A 115 5.09 -0.57 -12.52
N MET A 116 6.08 0.22 -12.95
CA MET A 116 6.36 1.53 -12.36
C MET A 116 5.30 2.58 -12.71
N LEU A 117 4.89 2.67 -13.98
CA LEU A 117 3.83 3.58 -14.40
C LEU A 117 2.46 3.16 -13.84
N GLY A 118 2.20 1.86 -13.75
CA GLY A 118 1.02 1.30 -13.11
C GLY A 118 0.95 1.69 -11.64
N LEU A 119 2.06 1.58 -10.90
CA LEU A 119 2.18 2.06 -9.52
C LEU A 119 1.82 3.54 -9.38
N VAL A 120 2.42 4.39 -10.20
CA VAL A 120 2.20 5.85 -10.15
C VAL A 120 0.77 6.22 -10.52
N SER A 121 0.30 5.76 -11.68
CA SER A 121 -1.03 6.09 -12.21
C SER A 121 -2.14 5.49 -11.35
N GLY A 122 -2.01 4.24 -10.93
CA GLY A 122 -2.96 3.55 -10.06
C GLY A 122 -3.11 4.27 -8.71
N THR A 123 -2.01 4.69 -8.10
CA THR A 123 -2.04 5.50 -6.87
C THR A 123 -2.76 6.85 -7.10
N GLY A 124 -2.46 7.54 -8.20
CA GLY A 124 -3.14 8.79 -8.58
C GLY A 124 -4.65 8.60 -8.72
N ALA A 125 -5.07 7.58 -9.48
CA ALA A 125 -6.48 7.26 -9.70
C ALA A 125 -7.20 6.87 -8.39
N LEU A 126 -6.54 6.15 -7.48
CA LEU A 126 -7.10 5.83 -6.17
C LEU A 126 -7.19 7.07 -5.26
N LEU A 127 -6.24 8.00 -5.31
CA LEU A 127 -6.34 9.27 -4.57
C LEU A 127 -7.51 10.11 -5.06
N TRP A 128 -7.76 10.13 -6.38
CA TRP A 128 -8.97 10.75 -6.93
C TRP A 128 -10.24 10.03 -6.49
N SER A 129 -10.29 8.70 -6.57
CA SER A 129 -11.42 7.92 -6.04
C SER A 129 -11.70 8.28 -4.57
N ARG A 130 -10.66 8.29 -3.73
CA ARG A 130 -10.75 8.70 -2.32
C ARG A 130 -11.32 10.10 -2.16
N HIS A 131 -11.00 11.02 -3.05
CA HIS A 131 -11.51 12.38 -2.99
C HIS A 131 -13.04 12.44 -3.19
N ILE A 132 -13.58 11.54 -4.04
CA ILE A 132 -15.01 11.50 -4.39
C ILE A 132 -15.82 10.65 -3.41
N VAL A 133 -15.39 9.43 -3.13
CA VAL A 133 -16.17 8.45 -2.34
C VAL A 133 -15.67 8.25 -0.91
N GLY A 134 -14.52 8.84 -0.56
CA GLY A 134 -13.89 8.72 0.74
C GLY A 134 -12.98 7.49 0.87
N ALA A 135 -11.96 7.62 1.73
CA ALA A 135 -10.91 6.59 1.87
C ALA A 135 -11.42 5.20 2.30
N PRO A 136 -12.36 5.06 3.27
CA PRO A 136 -12.88 3.75 3.64
C PRO A 136 -13.61 3.06 2.48
N MET A 137 -14.38 3.81 1.69
CA MET A 137 -15.14 3.24 0.58
C MET A 137 -14.24 2.85 -0.58
N SER A 138 -13.24 3.66 -0.92
CA SER A 138 -12.21 3.28 -1.89
C SER A 138 -11.48 2.00 -1.48
N ALA A 139 -11.16 1.83 -0.20
CA ALA A 139 -10.56 0.61 0.32
C ALA A 139 -11.48 -0.61 0.24
N VAL A 140 -12.78 -0.44 0.52
CA VAL A 140 -13.77 -1.52 0.39
C VAL A 140 -13.89 -1.97 -1.05
N TRP A 141 -14.01 -1.04 -2.00
CA TRP A 141 -14.07 -1.38 -3.42
C TRP A 141 -12.79 -2.05 -3.92
N PHE A 142 -11.64 -1.59 -3.45
CA PHE A 142 -10.35 -2.24 -3.74
C PHE A 142 -10.33 -3.68 -3.24
N GLY A 143 -10.62 -3.91 -1.95
CA GLY A 143 -10.69 -5.24 -1.35
C GLY A 143 -11.72 -6.15 -2.02
N ALA A 144 -12.88 -5.60 -2.39
CA ALA A 144 -13.91 -6.34 -3.13
C ALA A 144 -13.40 -6.77 -4.51
N GLY A 145 -12.66 -5.91 -5.21
CA GLY A 145 -11.96 -6.27 -6.44
C GLY A 145 -10.97 -7.41 -6.23
N MET A 146 -10.15 -7.34 -5.18
CA MET A 146 -9.21 -8.42 -4.85
C MET A 146 -9.92 -9.76 -4.62
N VAL A 147 -11.03 -9.75 -3.88
CA VAL A 147 -11.81 -10.96 -3.58
C VAL A 147 -12.50 -11.49 -4.84
N ALA A 148 -13.07 -10.63 -5.66
CA ALA A 148 -13.72 -11.01 -6.92
C ALA A 148 -12.73 -11.66 -7.91
N ALA A 149 -11.45 -11.30 -7.82
CA ALA A 149 -10.39 -11.87 -8.66
C ALA A 149 -9.79 -13.18 -8.13
N ILE A 150 -10.17 -13.65 -6.93
CA ILE A 150 -9.65 -14.91 -6.36
C ILE A 150 -9.81 -16.08 -7.35
N PRO A 151 -10.99 -16.33 -7.96
CA PRO A 151 -11.18 -17.43 -8.93
C PRO A 151 -10.33 -17.31 -10.20
N LEU A 152 -9.83 -16.11 -10.51
CA LEU A 152 -9.05 -15.83 -11.70
C LEU A 152 -7.53 -15.87 -11.43
N GLY A 153 -7.13 -15.95 -10.15
CA GLY A 153 -5.73 -15.96 -9.75
C GLY A 153 -5.17 -17.37 -9.61
N SER A 154 -3.88 -17.53 -9.92
CA SER A 154 -3.16 -18.80 -9.78
C SER A 154 -2.95 -19.27 -8.34
N GLY A 155 -3.33 -18.45 -7.35
CA GLY A 155 -3.17 -18.77 -5.94
C GLY A 155 -4.09 -19.90 -5.47
N ILE A 156 -5.22 -20.14 -6.13
CA ILE A 156 -6.15 -21.23 -5.75
C ILE A 156 -5.54 -22.61 -6.05
N ASP A 157 -4.78 -22.73 -7.13
CA ASP A 157 -4.20 -24.01 -7.57
C ASP A 157 -2.89 -24.35 -6.83
N SER A 158 -2.48 -23.52 -5.88
CA SER A 158 -1.27 -23.76 -5.08
C SER A 158 -1.51 -24.76 -3.96
N ASP A 159 -0.44 -25.42 -3.49
CA ASP A 159 -0.48 -26.33 -2.32
C ASP A 159 -1.04 -25.67 -1.05
N ASN A 160 -1.00 -24.33 -0.98
CA ASN A 160 -1.55 -23.57 0.14
C ASN A 160 -2.36 -22.36 -0.37
N PRO A 161 -3.64 -22.58 -0.75
CA PRO A 161 -4.49 -21.55 -1.31
C PRO A 161 -4.75 -20.38 -0.35
N TRP A 162 -4.78 -20.67 0.96
CA TRP A 162 -4.94 -19.64 1.98
C TRP A 162 -3.79 -18.63 1.95
N ARG A 163 -2.56 -19.13 1.98
CA ARG A 163 -1.36 -18.29 2.01
C ARG A 163 -1.16 -17.51 0.71
N PHE A 164 -1.37 -18.15 -0.44
CA PHE A 164 -0.98 -17.57 -1.73
C PHE A 164 -2.11 -16.86 -2.48
N GLY A 165 -3.39 -17.21 -2.23
CA GLY A 165 -4.53 -16.61 -2.93
C GLY A 165 -5.49 -15.84 -2.04
N ILE A 166 -5.87 -16.37 -0.87
CA ILE A 166 -7.09 -15.94 -0.16
C ILE A 166 -6.82 -14.94 0.97
N SER A 167 -5.79 -15.16 1.78
CA SER A 167 -5.56 -14.42 3.02
C SER A 167 -5.43 -12.91 2.81
N LEU A 168 -4.72 -12.49 1.76
CA LEU A 168 -4.45 -11.08 1.48
C LEU A 168 -5.71 -10.32 1.03
N PRO A 169 -6.47 -10.77 0.01
CA PRO A 169 -7.76 -10.16 -0.35
C PRO A 169 -8.75 -10.05 0.83
N ILE A 170 -8.89 -11.13 1.60
CA ILE A 170 -9.82 -11.17 2.74
C ILE A 170 -9.38 -10.20 3.85
N THR A 171 -8.08 -10.12 4.14
CA THR A 171 -7.54 -9.14 5.10
C THR A 171 -7.90 -7.72 4.70
N VAL A 172 -7.65 -7.35 3.44
CA VAL A 172 -7.91 -5.99 2.94
C VAL A 172 -9.40 -5.67 3.05
N LEU A 173 -10.27 -6.56 2.57
CA LEU A 173 -11.72 -6.33 2.57
C LEU A 173 -12.29 -6.22 3.99
N LEU A 174 -11.95 -7.16 4.88
CA LEU A 174 -12.49 -7.17 6.24
C LEU A 174 -12.04 -5.93 7.04
N LEU A 175 -10.76 -5.56 6.96
CA LEU A 175 -10.27 -4.36 7.65
C LEU A 175 -10.83 -3.06 7.02
N ALA A 176 -11.06 -3.04 5.71
CA ALA A 176 -11.74 -1.91 5.05
C ALA A 176 -13.21 -1.78 5.52
N LEU A 177 -13.93 -2.90 5.66
CA LEU A 177 -15.31 -2.91 6.17
C LEU A 177 -15.38 -2.45 7.63
N ALA A 178 -14.50 -2.96 8.49
CA ALA A 178 -14.41 -2.51 9.88
C ALA A 178 -14.11 -1.01 9.98
N TRP A 179 -13.24 -0.49 9.11
CA TRP A 179 -12.95 0.94 9.01
C TRP A 179 -14.17 1.74 8.54
N LYS A 180 -14.88 1.28 7.50
CA LYS A 180 -16.11 1.90 7.00
C LYS A 180 -17.16 2.02 8.10
N TRP A 181 -17.33 0.97 8.90
CA TRP A 181 -18.26 0.95 10.04
C TRP A 181 -17.74 1.66 11.29
N LYS A 182 -16.50 2.17 11.27
CA LYS A 182 -15.85 2.86 12.39
C LYS A 182 -15.83 2.03 13.68
N SER A 183 -15.74 0.70 13.57
CA SER A 183 -15.85 -0.22 14.70
C SER A 183 -14.49 -0.80 15.07
N ARG A 184 -13.90 -0.27 16.16
CA ARG A 184 -12.62 -0.76 16.71
C ARG A 184 -12.67 -2.23 17.19
N PRO A 185 -13.77 -2.70 17.81
CA PRO A 185 -13.89 -4.12 18.13
C PRO A 185 -13.83 -5.01 16.88
N LEU A 186 -14.51 -4.62 15.79
CA LEU A 186 -14.46 -5.38 14.54
C LEU A 186 -13.07 -5.39 13.92
N GLU A 187 -12.33 -4.27 13.99
CA GLU A 187 -10.94 -4.21 13.56
C GLU A 187 -10.09 -5.25 14.29
N ILE A 188 -10.19 -5.32 15.62
CA ILE A 188 -9.43 -6.28 16.44
C ILE A 188 -9.85 -7.72 16.14
N VAL A 189 -11.17 -7.99 16.10
CA VAL A 189 -11.70 -9.33 15.81
C VAL A 189 -11.22 -9.83 14.45
N PHE A 190 -11.33 -9.02 13.40
CA PHE A 190 -10.88 -9.43 12.06
C PHE A 190 -9.37 -9.64 12.00
N ILE A 191 -8.56 -8.80 12.65
CA ILE A 191 -7.11 -9.02 12.73
C ILE A 191 -6.80 -10.36 13.42
N LEU A 192 -7.44 -10.65 14.55
CA LEU A 192 -7.19 -11.87 15.32
C LEU A 192 -7.66 -13.13 14.59
N VAL A 193 -8.84 -13.10 13.96
CA VAL A 193 -9.38 -14.23 13.20
C VAL A 193 -8.49 -14.53 11.99
N VAL A 194 -8.19 -13.53 11.17
CA VAL A 194 -7.37 -13.75 9.98
C VAL A 194 -5.92 -14.08 10.34
N GLY A 195 -5.38 -13.45 11.39
CA GLY A 195 -4.05 -13.74 11.92
C GLY A 195 -3.95 -15.17 12.44
N GLY A 196 -4.95 -15.64 13.20
CA GLY A 196 -5.04 -17.00 13.72
C GLY A 196 -5.13 -18.05 12.62
N ILE A 197 -6.04 -17.87 11.65
CA ILE A 197 -6.14 -18.78 10.49
C ILE A 197 -4.81 -18.81 9.72
N SER A 198 -4.17 -17.65 9.53
CA SER A 198 -2.88 -17.56 8.85
C SER A 198 -1.74 -18.25 9.59
N SER A 199 -1.71 -18.21 10.93
CA SER A 199 -0.72 -18.96 11.71
C SER A 199 -0.88 -20.47 11.59
N LEU A 200 -2.12 -20.95 11.46
CA LEU A 200 -2.42 -22.38 11.29
C LEU A 200 -2.13 -22.90 9.87
N ASN A 201 -2.02 -22.00 8.89
CA ASN A 201 -1.83 -22.33 7.47
C ASN A 201 -0.45 -21.89 6.96
N ASP A 202 0.61 -22.01 7.76
CA ASP A 202 2.01 -21.74 7.35
C ASP A 202 2.30 -20.33 6.80
N ALA A 203 1.43 -19.35 7.06
CA ALA A 203 1.57 -17.96 6.61
C ALA A 203 2.18 -17.06 7.70
N ARG A 204 3.37 -17.47 8.21
CA ARG A 204 4.02 -16.91 9.41
C ARG A 204 4.27 -15.41 9.37
N SER A 205 4.81 -14.89 8.27
CA SER A 205 5.10 -13.45 8.15
C SER A 205 3.80 -12.64 8.08
N GLY A 206 2.77 -13.16 7.42
CA GLY A 206 1.45 -12.53 7.34
C GLY A 206 0.76 -12.45 8.71
N SER A 207 0.78 -13.55 9.48
CA SER A 207 0.22 -13.56 10.84
C SER A 207 0.99 -12.65 11.79
N ALA A 208 2.33 -12.63 11.74
CA ALA A 208 3.14 -11.72 12.57
C ALA A 208 2.84 -10.24 12.28
N MET A 209 2.67 -9.86 11.01
CA MET A 209 2.29 -8.49 10.64
C MET A 209 0.90 -8.11 11.16
N LEU A 210 -0.06 -9.05 11.11
CA LEU A 210 -1.39 -8.86 11.66
C LEU A 210 -1.35 -8.68 13.17
N LEU A 211 -0.63 -9.53 13.90
CA LEU A 211 -0.45 -9.40 15.35
C LEU A 211 0.21 -8.07 15.74
N MET A 212 1.26 -7.65 15.02
CA MET A 212 1.86 -6.33 15.21
C MET A 212 0.86 -5.21 14.99
N SER A 213 0.00 -5.33 13.97
CA SER A 213 -1.07 -4.37 13.70
C SER A 213 -2.12 -4.34 14.82
N ALA A 214 -2.53 -5.50 15.34
CA ALA A 214 -3.43 -5.57 16.50
C ALA A 214 -2.85 -4.87 17.72
N ALA A 215 -1.57 -5.10 18.02
CA ALA A 215 -0.91 -4.47 19.16
C ALA A 215 -0.82 -2.93 19.01
N LEU A 216 -0.54 -2.43 17.81
CA LEU A 216 -0.54 -0.99 17.50
C LEU A 216 -1.94 -0.38 17.55
N VAL A 217 -2.97 -1.09 17.11
CA VAL A 217 -4.37 -0.65 17.22
C VAL A 217 -4.80 -0.63 18.68
N ALA A 218 -4.49 -1.66 19.45
CA ALA A 218 -4.76 -1.72 20.89
C ALA A 218 -4.02 -0.62 21.66
N TRP A 219 -2.79 -0.28 21.27
CA TRP A 219 -2.04 0.84 21.87
C TRP A 219 -2.78 2.17 21.76
N GLN A 220 -3.54 2.39 20.67
CA GLN A 220 -4.34 3.61 20.49
C GLN A 220 -5.49 3.73 21.50
N LEU A 221 -5.87 2.64 22.20
CA LEU A 221 -6.95 2.61 23.20
C LEU A 221 -6.53 3.16 24.57
N ARG A 222 -5.24 3.36 24.85
CA ARG A 222 -4.76 3.86 26.15
C ARG A 222 -5.39 5.22 26.48
N PRO A 223 -5.70 5.58 27.75
CA PRO A 223 -6.30 6.88 28.09
C PRO A 223 -5.51 8.09 27.58
N LYS A 224 -6.19 9.21 27.29
CA LYS A 224 -5.51 10.47 26.90
C LYS A 224 -4.89 11.09 28.15
N ALA A 225 -3.56 11.13 28.24
CA ALA A 225 -2.91 12.04 29.19
C ALA A 225 -3.12 13.48 28.68
N ALA A 226 -3.72 14.34 29.50
CA ALA A 226 -3.96 15.73 29.14
C ALA A 226 -2.62 16.44 28.83
N GLY A 227 -2.54 17.11 27.67
CA GLY A 227 -1.49 18.11 27.40
C GLY A 227 -0.26 17.68 26.60
N ARG A 228 -0.01 16.40 26.32
CA ARG A 228 1.18 16.00 25.52
C ARG A 228 0.82 15.69 24.08
N ARG A 229 1.16 16.59 23.14
CA ARG A 229 1.44 16.20 21.74
C ARG A 229 2.48 15.09 21.83
N GLY A 230 2.08 13.85 21.53
CA GLY A 230 3.00 12.72 21.50
C GLY A 230 4.11 13.04 20.50
N SER A 231 5.36 13.13 20.97
CA SER A 231 6.49 13.32 20.08
C SER A 231 6.50 12.20 19.04
N THR A 232 6.53 12.56 17.76
CA THR A 232 6.69 11.61 16.63
C THR A 232 7.80 10.60 16.90
N VAL A 233 8.90 11.04 17.51
CA VAL A 233 10.03 10.19 17.91
C VAL A 233 9.60 9.13 18.92
N ARG A 234 8.79 9.47 19.92
CA ARG A 234 8.28 8.52 20.91
C ARG A 234 7.34 7.49 20.29
N THR A 235 6.52 7.89 19.30
CA THR A 235 5.66 6.97 18.56
C THR A 235 6.48 6.02 17.69
N LEU A 236 7.52 6.52 17.01
CA LEU A 236 8.44 5.69 16.22
C LEU A 236 9.24 4.73 17.10
N LEU A 237 9.78 5.20 18.22
CA LEU A 237 10.45 4.34 19.21
C LEU A 237 9.49 3.27 19.76
N GLY A 238 8.24 3.62 20.03
CA GLY A 238 7.21 2.66 20.42
C GLY A 238 6.96 1.60 19.34
N PHE A 239 6.99 1.97 18.06
CA PHE A 239 6.88 1.05 16.93
C PHE A 239 8.06 0.08 16.88
N VAL A 240 9.30 0.59 17.06
CA VAL A 240 10.51 -0.24 17.09
C VAL A 240 10.46 -1.22 18.27
N VAL A 241 10.21 -0.73 19.49
CA VAL A 241 10.13 -1.57 20.70
C VAL A 241 9.04 -2.62 20.57
N LEU A 242 7.86 -2.25 20.09
CA LEU A 242 6.76 -3.20 19.91
C LEU A 242 7.06 -4.22 18.81
N GLY A 243 7.66 -3.79 17.70
CA GLY A 243 8.10 -4.70 16.64
C GLY A 243 9.14 -5.69 17.11
N SER A 244 10.14 -5.23 17.87
CA SER A 244 11.15 -6.09 18.50
C SER A 244 10.53 -7.07 19.49
N ALA A 245 9.56 -6.63 20.30
CA ALA A 245 8.84 -7.50 21.23
C ALA A 245 8.03 -8.58 20.49
N VAL A 246 7.28 -8.21 19.44
CA VAL A 246 6.53 -9.17 18.62
C VAL A 246 7.46 -10.17 17.95
N TYR A 247 8.58 -9.71 17.38
CA TYR A 247 9.59 -10.58 16.78
C TYR A 247 10.15 -11.58 17.80
N THR A 248 10.54 -11.10 18.98
CA THR A 248 11.11 -11.94 20.04
C THR A 248 10.11 -12.97 20.56
N ILE A 249 8.87 -12.56 20.81
CA ILE A 249 7.80 -13.46 21.26
C ILE A 249 7.49 -14.50 20.18
N ALA A 250 7.34 -14.08 18.92
CA ALA A 250 7.07 -15.00 17.83
C ALA A 250 8.20 -16.01 17.64
N GLN A 251 9.46 -15.58 17.70
CA GLN A 251 10.62 -16.45 17.63
C GLN A 251 10.65 -17.45 18.80
N ALA A 252 10.39 -17.00 20.03
CA ALA A 252 10.32 -17.87 21.21
C ALA A 252 9.20 -18.91 21.09
N VAL A 253 8.02 -18.51 20.61
CA VAL A 253 6.88 -19.42 20.40
C VAL A 253 7.22 -20.48 19.33
N ILE A 254 7.88 -20.09 18.24
CA ILE A 254 8.32 -21.05 17.20
C ILE A 254 9.37 -22.01 17.76
N LEU A 255 10.41 -21.49 18.42
CA LEU A 255 11.49 -22.30 18.96
C LEU A 255 11.06 -23.17 20.14
N GLY A 256 9.98 -22.81 20.84
CA GLY A 256 9.35 -23.61 21.87
C GLY A 256 8.44 -24.74 21.35
N GLY A 257 8.36 -24.96 20.04
CA GLY A 257 7.60 -26.07 19.45
C GLY A 257 6.07 -25.87 19.42
N LEU A 258 5.55 -24.74 19.93
CA LEU A 258 4.12 -24.44 20.00
C LEU A 258 3.45 -24.34 18.62
N LEU A 259 4.23 -24.11 17.55
CA LEU A 259 3.77 -24.08 16.16
C LEU A 259 4.17 -25.32 15.36
N GLY A 260 4.51 -26.41 16.06
CA GLY A 260 4.89 -27.70 15.50
C GLY A 260 6.39 -27.88 15.27
N GLU A 261 6.84 -29.13 15.36
CA GLU A 261 8.26 -29.53 15.28
C GLU A 261 8.90 -29.16 13.94
N ARG A 262 8.21 -29.40 12.83
CA ARG A 262 8.70 -29.01 11.48
C ARG A 262 8.96 -27.50 11.37
N THR A 263 8.18 -26.68 12.06
CA THR A 263 8.36 -25.22 12.07
C THR A 263 9.57 -24.83 12.91
N GLN A 264 9.75 -25.49 14.05
CA GLN A 264 10.89 -25.32 14.95
C GLN A 264 12.20 -25.71 14.26
N GLU A 265 12.30 -26.92 13.72
CA GLU A 265 13.49 -27.43 13.04
C GLU A 265 13.95 -26.53 11.90
N ARG A 266 13.01 -26.09 11.05
CA ARG A 266 13.32 -25.18 9.92
C ARG A 266 13.82 -23.82 10.41
N THR A 267 13.26 -23.32 11.50
CA THR A 267 13.64 -22.02 12.08
C THR A 267 15.03 -22.12 12.72
N GLN A 268 15.30 -23.23 13.42
CA GLN A 268 16.61 -23.52 13.99
C GLN A 268 17.67 -23.62 12.90
N ALA A 269 17.42 -24.40 11.84
CA ALA A 269 18.33 -24.51 10.71
C ALA A 269 18.62 -23.16 10.02
N GLN A 270 17.62 -22.28 9.90
CA GLN A 270 17.81 -20.92 9.36
C GLN A 270 18.71 -20.05 10.24
N ILE A 271 18.56 -20.15 11.56
CA ILE A 271 19.40 -19.44 12.53
C ILE A 271 20.82 -20.01 12.53
N ASP A 272 20.97 -21.33 12.53
CA ASP A 272 22.28 -22.00 12.54
C ASP A 272 23.10 -21.66 11.29
N THR A 273 22.42 -21.52 10.15
CA THR A 273 23.05 -21.23 8.85
C THR A 273 23.55 -19.78 8.75
N SER A 274 22.82 -18.82 9.31
CA SER A 274 22.99 -17.39 8.98
C SER A 274 23.13 -16.46 10.18
N GLY A 275 23.09 -17.01 11.39
CA GLY A 275 23.10 -16.28 12.66
C GLY A 275 21.80 -15.51 12.98
N SER A 276 20.85 -15.38 12.04
CA SER A 276 19.57 -14.73 12.33
C SER A 276 18.42 -15.28 11.47
N LEU A 277 17.21 -15.30 12.05
CA LEU A 277 16.03 -15.77 11.33
C LEU A 277 15.70 -14.91 10.09
N ILE A 278 16.01 -13.61 10.13
CA ILE A 278 15.73 -12.69 9.03
C ILE A 278 16.70 -12.96 7.87
N LEU A 279 18.01 -13.04 8.14
CA LEU A 279 19.01 -13.29 7.10
C LEU A 279 18.89 -14.70 6.52
N GLY A 280 18.68 -15.71 7.37
CA GLY A 280 18.54 -17.11 6.95
C GLY A 280 17.24 -17.40 6.24
N GLY A 281 16.20 -16.59 6.48
CA GLY A 281 14.94 -16.65 5.77
C GLY A 281 14.92 -15.85 4.46
N ARG A 282 15.89 -14.96 4.22
CA ARG A 282 15.95 -14.01 3.09
C ARG A 282 17.37 -13.80 2.57
N PRO A 283 18.01 -14.83 2.00
CA PRO A 283 19.37 -14.72 1.51
C PRO A 283 19.53 -13.70 0.36
N GLU A 284 18.43 -13.35 -0.32
CA GLU A 284 18.41 -12.37 -1.41
C GLU A 284 18.79 -10.95 -0.95
N ALA A 285 18.66 -10.63 0.35
CA ALA A 285 19.14 -9.36 0.90
C ALA A 285 20.67 -9.21 0.79
N ALA A 286 21.42 -10.32 0.96
CA ALA A 286 22.87 -10.32 0.80
C ALA A 286 23.28 -10.21 -0.68
N ALA A 287 22.53 -10.87 -1.58
CA ALA A 287 22.69 -10.69 -3.02
C ALA A 287 22.44 -9.24 -3.45
N THR A 288 21.32 -8.65 -2.99
CA THR A 288 20.97 -7.24 -3.23
C THR A 288 22.10 -6.30 -2.84
N THR A 289 22.62 -6.47 -1.61
CA THR A 289 23.68 -5.62 -1.08
C THR A 289 24.96 -5.73 -1.91
N SER A 290 25.32 -6.95 -2.33
CA SER A 290 26.53 -7.19 -3.14
C SER A 290 26.40 -6.60 -4.54
N LEU A 291 25.25 -6.79 -5.20
CA LEU A 291 24.98 -6.23 -6.53
C LEU A 291 24.97 -4.70 -6.56
N ILE A 292 24.39 -4.07 -5.53
CA ILE A 292 24.39 -2.61 -5.40
C ILE A 292 25.78 -2.09 -5.06
N SER A 293 26.57 -2.85 -4.29
CA SER A 293 27.96 -2.47 -3.98
C SER A 293 28.83 -2.51 -5.23
N GLU A 294 28.63 -3.51 -6.10
CA GLU A 294 29.33 -3.64 -7.37
C GLU A 294 28.91 -2.54 -8.36
N ASN A 295 27.61 -2.29 -8.50
CA ASN A 295 27.07 -1.27 -9.40
C ASN A 295 26.07 -0.34 -8.67
N PRO A 296 26.55 0.70 -7.99
CA PRO A 296 25.71 1.57 -7.17
C PRO A 296 24.77 2.47 -7.99
N PHE A 297 25.06 2.66 -9.28
CA PHE A 297 24.22 3.46 -10.18
C PHE A 297 23.01 2.70 -10.71
N GLY A 298 23.01 1.36 -10.58
CA GLY A 298 21.97 0.47 -11.09
C GLY A 298 22.30 -0.12 -12.46
N TYR A 299 21.60 -1.19 -12.81
CA TYR A 299 21.83 -1.99 -14.01
C TYR A 299 20.91 -1.58 -15.16
N GLY A 300 19.74 -1.01 -14.86
CA GLY A 300 18.75 -0.62 -15.86
C GLY A 300 17.59 -1.60 -15.97
N SER A 301 16.47 -1.09 -16.48
CA SER A 301 15.18 -1.78 -16.41
C SER A 301 14.96 -2.84 -17.50
N GLY A 302 15.76 -2.85 -18.56
CA GLY A 302 15.76 -3.89 -19.59
C GLY A 302 16.97 -4.83 -19.56
N THR A 303 17.81 -4.73 -18.54
CA THR A 303 19.12 -5.40 -18.51
C THR A 303 19.01 -6.83 -17.98
N LEU A 304 19.59 -7.79 -18.71
CA LEU A 304 19.71 -9.18 -18.28
C LEU A 304 21.02 -9.38 -17.49
N ALA A 305 20.95 -10.22 -16.45
CA ALA A 305 22.12 -10.53 -15.64
C ALA A 305 23.14 -11.37 -16.41
N THR A 306 24.42 -11.02 -16.27
CA THR A 306 25.56 -11.78 -16.78
C THR A 306 26.01 -12.84 -15.77
N LEU A 307 26.93 -13.71 -16.19
CA LEU A 307 27.57 -14.65 -15.27
C LEU A 307 28.31 -13.91 -14.13
N SER A 308 28.90 -12.75 -14.42
CA SER A 308 29.59 -11.93 -13.41
C SER A 308 28.62 -11.49 -12.32
N ASP A 309 27.45 -10.96 -12.70
CA ASP A 309 26.43 -10.50 -11.76
C ASP A 309 25.91 -11.65 -10.88
N ILE A 310 25.69 -12.81 -11.50
CA ILE A 310 25.27 -14.03 -10.79
C ILE A 310 26.34 -14.40 -9.76
N LEU A 311 27.64 -14.37 -10.11
CA LEU A 311 28.73 -14.69 -9.18
C LEU A 311 28.85 -13.68 -8.03
N VAL A 312 28.63 -12.39 -8.29
CA VAL A 312 28.58 -11.35 -7.26
C VAL A 312 27.44 -11.63 -6.28
N ALA A 313 26.23 -11.92 -6.78
CA ALA A 313 25.09 -12.26 -5.95
C ALA A 313 25.34 -13.52 -5.11
N LYS A 314 25.90 -14.57 -5.71
CA LYS A 314 26.27 -15.81 -5.02
C LYS A 314 27.31 -15.60 -3.94
N THR A 315 28.34 -14.79 -4.21
CA THR A 315 29.36 -14.42 -3.23
C THR A 315 28.73 -13.75 -2.01
N GLY A 316 27.82 -12.80 -2.24
CA GLY A 316 27.03 -12.16 -1.20
C GLY A 316 26.26 -13.15 -0.34
N MET A 317 25.52 -14.06 -0.97
CA MET A 317 24.74 -15.08 -0.25
C MET A 317 25.65 -16.06 0.51
N SER A 318 26.79 -16.45 -0.06
CA SER A 318 27.74 -17.33 0.61
C SER A 318 28.36 -16.68 1.86
N SER A 319 28.49 -15.35 1.89
CA SER A 319 29.05 -14.63 3.04
C SER A 319 28.19 -14.72 4.30
N ILE A 320 26.89 -15.04 4.17
CA ILE A 320 25.96 -15.27 5.27
C ILE A 320 25.69 -16.77 5.51
N GLY A 321 26.55 -17.64 5.01
CA GLY A 321 26.46 -19.10 5.18
C GLY A 321 25.42 -19.81 4.29
N TYR A 322 24.74 -19.09 3.40
CA TYR A 322 23.82 -19.72 2.44
C TYR A 322 24.59 -20.48 1.37
N LEU A 323 24.05 -21.61 0.88
CA LEU A 323 24.62 -22.40 -0.20
C LEU A 323 23.94 -22.05 -1.54
N PRO A 324 24.51 -21.15 -2.36
CA PRO A 324 23.81 -20.59 -3.52
C PRO A 324 23.81 -21.47 -4.77
N ASN A 325 24.57 -22.57 -4.77
CA ASN A 325 24.68 -23.49 -5.90
C ASN A 325 23.60 -24.58 -5.86
N ASN A 326 22.33 -24.16 -5.81
CA ASN A 326 21.17 -25.04 -5.73
C ASN A 326 20.15 -24.80 -6.85
N GLY A 327 20.49 -23.98 -7.86
CA GLY A 327 19.64 -23.62 -8.99
C GLY A 327 18.62 -22.52 -8.69
N TYR A 328 18.44 -22.09 -7.44
CA TYR A 328 17.53 -21.00 -7.09
C TYR A 328 18.01 -19.66 -7.68
N VAL A 329 19.30 -19.37 -7.54
CA VAL A 329 19.88 -18.08 -7.94
C VAL A 329 19.80 -17.92 -9.46
N GLU A 330 20.17 -18.94 -10.20
CA GLU A 330 20.25 -18.91 -11.66
C GLU A 330 18.86 -18.94 -12.31
N ASN A 331 17.98 -19.83 -11.85
CA ASN A 331 16.69 -20.03 -12.52
C ASN A 331 15.63 -19.02 -12.06
N TYR A 332 15.63 -18.67 -10.77
CA TYR A 332 14.57 -17.83 -10.19
C TYR A 332 15.00 -16.38 -10.03
N MET A 333 16.17 -16.10 -9.43
CA MET A 333 16.60 -14.71 -9.20
C MET A 333 17.09 -14.00 -10.46
N PHE A 334 17.64 -14.74 -11.43
CA PHE A 334 18.28 -14.17 -12.64
C PHE A 334 17.79 -14.77 -13.96
N GLY A 335 16.85 -15.72 -13.94
CA GLY A 335 16.44 -16.45 -15.15
C GLY A 335 15.72 -15.59 -16.19
N VAL A 336 15.06 -14.50 -15.77
CA VAL A 336 14.34 -13.57 -16.67
C VAL A 336 14.84 -12.12 -16.53
N GLY A 337 15.47 -11.78 -15.41
CA GLY A 337 15.96 -10.46 -15.04
C GLY A 337 16.33 -10.44 -13.56
N PHE A 338 16.70 -9.28 -13.02
CA PHE A 338 17.10 -9.16 -11.61
C PHE A 338 15.89 -9.20 -10.65
N GLU A 339 15.71 -10.31 -9.93
CA GLU A 339 14.63 -10.54 -8.95
C GLU A 339 15.20 -10.73 -7.53
N VAL A 340 15.52 -9.62 -6.85
CA VAL A 340 16.22 -9.65 -5.55
C VAL A 340 15.27 -9.57 -4.34
N HIS A 341 13.97 -9.68 -4.58
CA HIS A 341 12.94 -9.89 -3.54
C HIS A 341 12.87 -8.77 -2.50
N SER A 342 13.11 -7.53 -2.93
CA SER A 342 13.05 -6.34 -2.09
C SER A 342 12.61 -5.16 -2.95
N VAL A 343 11.56 -4.43 -2.61
CA VAL A 343 11.15 -3.25 -3.40
C VAL A 343 12.29 -2.23 -3.48
N LEU A 344 13.08 -2.07 -2.41
CA LEU A 344 14.28 -1.22 -2.47
C LEU A 344 15.31 -1.77 -3.47
N GLY A 345 15.65 -3.05 -3.35
CA GLY A 345 16.62 -3.71 -4.22
C GLY A 345 16.18 -3.69 -5.68
N ASP A 346 14.96 -4.12 -5.96
CA ASP A 346 14.37 -4.17 -7.30
C ASP A 346 14.36 -2.78 -7.93
N LEU A 347 13.88 -1.75 -7.22
CA LEU A 347 13.82 -0.40 -7.78
C LEU A 347 15.20 0.24 -7.94
N TRP A 348 16.15 -0.03 -7.03
CA TRP A 348 17.52 0.47 -7.16
C TRP A 348 18.23 -0.19 -8.33
N ILE A 349 18.19 -1.52 -8.43
CA ILE A 349 18.85 -2.25 -9.52
C ILE A 349 18.25 -1.85 -10.87
N ARG A 350 16.91 -1.76 -10.99
CA ARG A 350 16.24 -1.53 -12.27
C ARG A 350 16.21 -0.05 -12.69
N PHE A 351 16.16 0.89 -11.73
CA PHE A 351 15.98 2.32 -12.02
C PHE A 351 17.06 3.22 -11.41
N GLY A 352 18.08 2.63 -10.79
CA GLY A 352 19.24 3.30 -10.21
C GLY A 352 18.94 4.14 -8.99
N LEU A 353 19.76 5.16 -8.78
CA LEU A 353 19.63 6.09 -7.66
C LEU A 353 18.26 6.80 -7.61
N ILE A 354 17.61 7.00 -8.76
CA ILE A 354 16.26 7.58 -8.81
C ILE A 354 15.22 6.59 -8.27
N GLY A 355 15.35 5.30 -8.59
CA GLY A 355 14.55 4.24 -7.99
C GLY A 355 14.76 4.12 -6.49
N ALA A 356 16.01 4.19 -6.03
CA ALA A 356 16.33 4.23 -4.61
C ALA A 356 15.70 5.46 -3.91
N ALA A 357 15.82 6.65 -4.50
CA ALA A 357 15.21 7.87 -3.98
C ALA A 357 13.67 7.78 -3.93
N PHE A 358 13.04 7.15 -4.92
CA PHE A 358 11.62 6.86 -4.90
C PHE A 358 11.24 5.96 -3.73
N THR A 359 12.00 4.89 -3.46
CA THR A 359 11.76 4.01 -2.31
C THR A 359 11.97 4.73 -0.98
N VAL A 360 12.99 5.58 -0.86
CA VAL A 360 13.18 6.44 0.32
C VAL A 360 11.98 7.35 0.52
N LEU A 361 11.43 7.93 -0.55
CA LEU A 361 10.20 8.71 -0.46
C LEU A 361 9.02 7.86 0.04
N LEU A 362 8.84 6.63 -0.43
CA LEU A 362 7.80 5.72 0.08
C LEU A 362 7.91 5.54 1.59
N LEU A 363 9.12 5.31 2.12
CA LEU A 363 9.36 5.19 3.56
C LEU A 363 9.04 6.50 4.29
N VAL A 364 9.50 7.64 3.78
CA VAL A 364 9.23 8.95 4.38
C VAL A 364 7.72 9.22 4.47
N LEU A 365 6.97 8.95 3.39
CA LEU A 365 5.52 9.11 3.37
C LEU A 365 4.82 8.14 4.33
N THR A 366 5.33 6.92 4.43
CA THR A 366 4.83 5.89 5.35
C THR A 366 4.99 6.32 6.81
N PHE A 367 6.21 6.68 7.22
CA PHE A 367 6.48 7.12 8.58
C PHE A 367 5.74 8.40 8.95
N ARG A 368 5.65 9.38 8.03
CA ARG A 368 4.85 10.60 8.25
C ARG A 368 3.37 10.29 8.48
N THR A 369 2.80 9.41 7.66
CA THR A 369 1.40 9.00 7.75
C THR A 369 1.11 8.30 9.08
N ILE A 370 1.88 7.27 9.41
CA ILE A 370 1.69 6.51 10.65
C ILE A 370 1.90 7.42 11.87
N ALA A 371 2.95 8.24 11.88
CA ALA A 371 3.25 9.14 12.98
C ALA A 371 2.10 10.11 13.25
N ASP A 372 1.55 10.75 12.21
CA ASP A 372 0.42 11.68 12.35
C ASP A 372 -0.85 10.95 12.79
N MET A 373 -1.21 9.85 12.14
CA MET A 373 -2.46 9.14 12.43
C MET A 373 -2.44 8.46 13.80
N LEU A 374 -1.31 7.89 14.24
CA LEU A 374 -1.18 7.33 15.59
C LEU A 374 -1.15 8.42 16.66
N ALA A 375 -0.49 9.56 16.40
CA ALA A 375 -0.50 10.69 17.33
C ALA A 375 -1.92 11.24 17.53
N ARG A 376 -2.74 11.27 16.46
CA ARG A 376 -4.17 11.63 16.49
C ARG A 376 -5.08 10.49 16.97
N ARG A 377 -4.55 9.26 17.12
CA ARG A 377 -5.29 8.01 17.43
C ARG A 377 -6.44 7.72 16.46
N ALA A 378 -6.22 8.10 15.21
CA ALA A 378 -7.19 8.00 14.12
C ALA A 378 -6.79 6.95 13.08
N ALA A 379 -5.69 6.22 13.29
CA ALA A 379 -5.25 5.19 12.36
C ALA A 379 -6.20 3.99 12.43
N SER A 380 -6.84 3.63 11.31
CA SER A 380 -7.60 2.38 11.20
C SER A 380 -6.66 1.18 11.17
N ALA A 381 -7.16 0.02 11.57
CA ALA A 381 -6.39 -1.23 11.48
C ALA A 381 -5.84 -1.50 10.07
N LEU A 382 -6.64 -1.24 9.03
CA LEU A 382 -6.19 -1.39 7.64
C LEU A 382 -4.97 -0.52 7.35
N VAL A 383 -5.01 0.76 7.72
CA VAL A 383 -3.90 1.68 7.45
C VAL A 383 -2.65 1.25 8.21
N VAL A 384 -2.78 0.84 9.47
CA VAL A 384 -1.66 0.34 10.28
C VAL A 384 -1.05 -0.92 9.64
N TRP A 385 -1.88 -1.88 9.24
CA TRP A 385 -1.44 -3.11 8.62
C TRP A 385 -0.75 -2.87 7.27
N LEU A 386 -1.33 -2.02 6.41
CA LEU A 386 -0.73 -1.63 5.14
C LEU A 386 0.62 -0.92 5.34
N ALA A 387 0.76 -0.13 6.40
CA ALA A 387 2.01 0.51 6.78
C ALA A 387 3.10 -0.49 7.19
N VAL A 388 2.74 -1.44 8.06
CA VAL A 388 3.64 -2.55 8.43
C VAL A 388 4.04 -3.33 7.19
N ARG A 389 3.07 -3.62 6.31
CA ARG A 389 3.30 -4.34 5.06
C ARG A 389 4.17 -3.55 4.10
N MET A 390 4.02 -2.23 4.01
CA MET A 390 4.88 -1.37 3.21
C MET A 390 6.35 -1.47 3.66
N ILE A 391 6.61 -1.35 4.97
CA ILE A 391 7.97 -1.47 5.51
C ILE A 391 8.56 -2.84 5.19
N TRP A 392 7.77 -3.91 5.36
CA TRP A 392 8.20 -5.25 4.98
C TRP A 392 8.47 -5.37 3.48
N ASN A 393 7.58 -4.84 2.63
CA ASN A 393 7.71 -4.94 1.18
C ASN A 393 8.96 -4.21 0.68
N VAL A 394 9.23 -3.02 1.22
CA VAL A 394 10.45 -2.23 0.95
C VAL A 394 11.71 -3.04 1.19
N LEU A 395 11.72 -3.90 2.20
CA LEU A 395 12.91 -4.63 2.60
C LEU A 395 12.99 -6.05 2.01
N PHE A 396 11.85 -6.74 1.87
CA PHE A 396 11.81 -8.21 1.74
C PHE A 396 10.72 -8.74 0.81
N SER A 397 10.05 -7.91 0.00
CA SER A 397 9.11 -8.42 -1.00
C SER A 397 9.41 -7.89 -2.40
N PRO A 398 9.17 -8.71 -3.45
CA PRO A 398 9.30 -8.26 -4.82
C PRO A 398 8.37 -7.08 -5.13
N ILE A 399 8.82 -6.17 -6.00
CA ILE A 399 7.99 -5.05 -6.45
C ILE A 399 6.70 -5.53 -7.14
N GLY A 400 6.77 -6.55 -7.99
CA GLY A 400 5.64 -7.02 -8.80
C GLY A 400 4.41 -7.41 -7.97
N THR A 401 4.61 -8.06 -6.81
CA THR A 401 3.54 -8.48 -5.90
C THR A 401 3.19 -7.41 -4.85
N SER A 402 4.08 -6.45 -4.62
CA SER A 402 3.90 -5.39 -3.62
C SER A 402 3.04 -4.24 -4.13
N VAL A 403 3.06 -3.97 -5.44
CA VAL A 403 2.43 -2.81 -6.08
C VAL A 403 0.97 -2.57 -5.63
N PRO A 404 0.05 -3.55 -5.63
CA PRO A 404 -1.35 -3.28 -5.25
C PRO A 404 -1.50 -2.71 -3.83
N LEU A 405 -0.74 -3.25 -2.87
CA LEU A 405 -0.80 -2.78 -1.48
C LEU A 405 -0.08 -1.44 -1.29
N ILE A 406 0.99 -1.18 -2.05
CA ILE A 406 1.66 0.13 -2.07
C ILE A 406 0.69 1.21 -2.57
N MET A 407 -0.01 0.94 -3.70
CA MET A 407 -1.02 1.84 -4.25
C MET A 407 -2.13 2.12 -3.23
N LEU A 408 -2.70 1.07 -2.64
CA LEU A 408 -3.78 1.21 -1.67
C LEU A 408 -3.32 2.02 -0.47
N PHE A 409 -2.16 1.69 0.12
CA PHE A 409 -1.61 2.39 1.27
C PHE A 409 -1.45 3.88 1.01
N LEU A 410 -0.80 4.26 -0.10
CA LEU A 410 -0.59 5.66 -0.43
C LEU A 410 -1.92 6.37 -0.66
N ALA A 411 -2.86 5.71 -1.35
CA ALA A 411 -4.17 6.29 -1.61
C ALA A 411 -4.92 6.60 -0.31
N VAL A 412 -4.98 5.66 0.64
CA VAL A 412 -5.76 5.85 1.88
C VAL A 412 -4.99 6.58 2.98
N GLY A 413 -3.67 6.52 2.94
CA GLY A 413 -2.77 7.02 3.97
C GLY A 413 -2.30 8.46 3.76
N LEU A 414 -2.10 8.91 2.52
CA LEU A 414 -1.51 10.24 2.29
C LEU A 414 -2.29 11.36 2.98
N LEU A 415 -1.54 12.23 3.65
CA LEU A 415 -2.08 13.32 4.46
C LEU A 415 -2.51 14.51 3.57
N PRO A 416 -3.63 15.18 3.89
CA PRO A 416 -4.03 16.42 3.19
C PRO A 416 -2.96 17.53 3.31
N ALA A 417 -2.78 18.32 2.25
CA ALA A 417 -1.80 19.40 2.19
C ALA A 417 -2.15 20.56 3.13
N LYS A 418 -3.41 20.99 3.14
CA LYS A 418 -3.96 21.98 4.07
C LYS A 418 -4.70 21.25 5.20
N GLU A 419 -4.46 21.65 6.46
CA GLU A 419 -5.41 21.36 7.53
C GLU A 419 -6.68 22.12 7.20
N SER A 420 -7.65 21.49 6.56
CA SER A 420 -9.00 22.04 6.53
C SER A 420 -9.46 22.08 7.99
N PRO A 421 -9.82 23.25 8.54
CA PRO A 421 -10.61 23.27 9.77
C PRO A 421 -11.82 22.38 9.49
N LEU A 422 -12.05 21.37 10.34
CA LEU A 422 -13.35 20.72 10.36
C LEU A 422 -14.39 21.83 10.49
N PRO A 423 -15.52 21.80 9.75
CA PRO A 423 -16.61 22.72 10.00
C PRO A 423 -17.02 22.54 11.47
N SER A 424 -16.69 23.53 12.29
CA SER A 424 -17.00 23.56 13.70
C SER A 424 -18.49 23.82 13.85
N GLY A 425 -19.28 22.76 14.00
CA GLY A 425 -20.67 22.83 14.41
C GLY A 425 -21.62 23.58 13.47
N PRO A 426 -22.93 23.57 13.76
CA PRO A 426 -23.90 24.40 13.04
C PRO A 426 -23.51 25.88 13.19
N PRO A 427 -23.85 26.73 12.21
CA PRO A 427 -23.58 28.17 12.30
C PRO A 427 -24.15 28.69 13.61
N ASP A 428 -23.31 29.42 14.36
CA ASP A 428 -23.73 30.14 15.56
C ASP A 428 -25.01 30.92 15.22
N LEU A 429 -26.14 30.45 15.75
CA LEU A 429 -27.38 31.20 15.69
C LEU A 429 -27.11 32.55 16.36
N PRO A 430 -27.50 33.67 15.73
CA PRO A 430 -27.27 34.99 16.28
C PRO A 430 -27.84 35.04 17.70
N LYS A 431 -26.96 35.34 18.67
CA LYS A 431 -27.32 35.50 20.08
C LYS A 431 -28.50 36.47 20.17
N ARG A 432 -29.69 35.94 20.48
CA ARG A 432 -30.89 36.73 20.75
C ARG A 432 -30.54 37.72 21.87
N SER A 433 -30.48 39.01 21.54
CA SER A 433 -30.34 40.06 22.54
C SER A 433 -31.54 39.96 23.48
N LYS A 434 -31.30 39.63 24.75
CA LYS A 434 -32.30 39.82 25.80
C LYS A 434 -32.55 41.33 25.91
N ARG A 435 -33.58 41.84 25.23
CA ARG A 435 -34.17 43.13 25.61
C ARG A 435 -34.74 42.95 27.02
N ARG A 436 -34.14 43.66 27.97
CA ARG A 436 -34.72 43.91 29.29
C ARG A 436 -36.11 44.49 29.06
N ILE A 437 -37.11 43.82 29.59
CA ILE A 437 -38.38 44.43 29.95
C ILE A 437 -38.08 45.25 31.21
N THR A 438 -38.22 46.56 31.12
CA THR A 438 -38.43 47.42 32.28
C THR A 438 -39.79 48.06 32.12
N SER A 439 -40.55 47.93 33.21
CA SER A 439 -41.86 48.50 33.53
C SER A 439 -42.08 49.92 33.06
#